data_AF-A0LQE9-F1
#
_entry.id   AF-A0LQE9-F1
#
_cell.length_a   1.000
_cell.length_b   1.000
_cell.length_c   1.000
_cell.angle_alpha   90.00
_cell.angle_beta   90.00
_cell.angle_gamma   90.00
#
_symmetry.space_group_name_H-M   'P 1'
#
loop_
_entity.id
_entity.type
_entity.pdbx_description
1 polymer ?
#
loop_
_entity_poly.entity_id
_entity_poly.type
_entity_poly.pdbx_seq_one_letter_code
_entity_poly.pdbx_strand_id
1 'polypeptide(L)'
;MKRAPWIVLSALLCLLAASSLASAQDSTTPNLVGVWRAQVPTPWGPATGETALMPDGRFTKTFRAGQVFTWDTGVYTVGSGYIHFDITDHEPKWYNGVRMHWVKSETVFFQMVGPDQMLCEDRITGSRWQAYRVR
;
A
#
# COMPACT_ATOMS: atom_id res chain seq x y z
N MET A 1 -9.95 50.56 38.97
CA MET A 1 -9.60 50.29 37.56
C MET A 1 -8.60 49.14 37.49
N LYS A 2 -9.03 47.92 37.13
CA LYS A 2 -8.16 46.80 36.74
C LYS A 2 -8.90 45.99 35.68
N ARG A 3 -8.51 46.13 34.41
CA ARG A 3 -9.02 45.33 33.29
C ARG A 3 -8.03 44.18 33.07
N ALA A 4 -8.47 42.95 33.30
CA ALA A 4 -7.72 41.74 32.96
C ALA A 4 -8.17 41.24 31.57
N PRO A 5 -7.27 40.61 30.79
CA PRO A 5 -7.38 40.55 29.34
C PRO A 5 -8.20 39.35 28.88
N TRP A 6 -9.28 39.61 28.15
CA TRP A 6 -10.15 38.61 27.52
C TRP A 6 -9.57 38.00 26.23
N ILE A 7 -8.28 38.22 25.95
CA ILE A 7 -7.68 37.93 24.64
C ILE A 7 -7.14 36.49 24.53
N VAL A 8 -7.02 35.75 25.64
CA VAL A 8 -6.42 34.40 25.61
C VAL A 8 -7.42 33.28 25.26
N LEU A 9 -8.74 33.53 25.35
CA LEU A 9 -9.72 32.45 25.17
C LEU A 9 -10.09 32.15 23.70
N SER A 10 -9.74 33.03 22.75
CA SER A 10 -10.14 32.86 21.34
C SER A 10 -9.19 32.00 20.51
N ALA A 11 -7.99 31.71 21.01
CA ALA A 11 -7.01 30.90 20.26
C ALA A 11 -7.29 29.37 20.36
N LEU A 12 -8.02 28.92 21.38
CA LEU A 12 -8.26 27.49 21.60
C LEU A 12 -9.42 26.91 20.77
N LEU A 13 -10.37 27.74 20.32
CA LEU A 13 -11.48 27.27 19.48
C LEU A 13 -11.09 27.06 18.00
N CYS A 14 -10.06 27.73 17.50
CA CYS A 14 -9.59 27.52 16.12
C CYS A 14 -8.73 26.26 15.96
N LEU A 15 -8.17 25.70 17.04
CA LEU A 15 -7.37 24.48 17.01
C LEU A 15 -8.22 23.18 17.07
N LEU A 16 -9.48 23.27 17.49
CA LEU A 16 -10.40 22.12 17.51
C LEU A 16 -11.14 21.90 16.18
N ALA A 17 -11.05 22.85 15.23
CA ALA A 17 -11.65 22.71 13.90
C ALA A 17 -10.68 22.16 12.84
N ALA A 18 -9.40 21.97 13.18
CA ALA A 18 -8.38 21.48 12.23
C ALA A 18 -8.26 19.94 12.19
N SER A 19 -9.01 19.21 13.04
CA SER A 19 -8.88 17.75 13.17
C SER A 19 -9.67 16.96 12.12
N SER A 20 -10.42 17.60 11.23
CA SER A 20 -11.17 16.95 10.17
C SER A 20 -10.52 17.11 8.81
N LEU A 21 -9.18 17.00 8.75
CA LEU A 21 -8.52 16.43 7.57
C LEU A 21 -8.74 14.91 7.57
N ALA A 22 -10.02 14.49 7.58
CA ALA A 22 -10.37 13.21 7.03
C ALA A 22 -10.00 13.32 5.55
N SER A 23 -8.96 12.59 5.15
CA SER A 23 -8.54 12.49 3.76
C SER A 23 -9.79 12.20 2.94
N ALA A 24 -10.24 13.19 2.16
CA ALA A 24 -11.38 13.02 1.28
C ALA A 24 -10.94 11.98 0.27
N GLN A 25 -11.32 10.73 0.52
CA GLN A 25 -11.05 9.61 -0.35
C GLN A 25 -11.75 9.94 -1.66
N ASP A 26 -10.96 10.32 -2.66
CA ASP A 26 -11.46 10.73 -3.96
C ASP A 26 -12.40 9.64 -4.47
N SER A 27 -13.69 9.97 -4.62
CA SER A 27 -14.77 9.03 -4.97
C SER A 27 -14.58 8.34 -6.33
N THR A 28 -13.55 8.76 -7.08
CA THR A 28 -13.10 8.12 -8.33
C THR A 28 -12.15 6.94 -8.11
N THR A 29 -11.65 6.74 -6.88
CA THR A 29 -10.70 5.67 -6.56
C THR A 29 -11.43 4.33 -6.38
N PRO A 30 -11.13 3.29 -7.17
CA PRO A 30 -11.80 2.00 -7.05
C PRO A 30 -11.54 1.35 -5.68
N ASN A 31 -12.54 0.65 -5.14
CA ASN A 31 -12.35 -0.13 -3.92
C ASN A 31 -11.50 -1.37 -4.18
N LEU A 32 -10.25 -1.33 -3.72
CA LEU A 32 -9.28 -2.42 -3.91
C LEU A 32 -9.23 -3.41 -2.74
N VAL A 33 -9.96 -3.18 -1.64
CA VAL A 33 -9.97 -4.07 -0.46
C VAL A 33 -10.27 -5.51 -0.87
N GLY A 34 -9.46 -6.46 -0.43
CA GLY A 34 -9.56 -7.88 -0.75
C GLY A 34 -8.19 -8.50 -1.07
N VAL A 35 -8.21 -9.78 -1.47
CA VAL A 35 -7.00 -10.52 -1.84
C VAL A 35 -6.82 -10.52 -3.35
N TRP A 36 -5.64 -10.15 -3.81
CA TRP A 36 -5.26 -10.13 -5.21
C TRP A 36 -4.11 -11.09 -5.46
N ARG A 37 -4.25 -11.99 -6.43
CA ARG A 37 -3.23 -12.95 -6.82
C ARG A 37 -2.70 -12.62 -8.22
N ALA A 38 -1.39 -12.68 -8.38
CA ALA A 38 -0.71 -12.47 -9.65
C ALA A 38 0.25 -13.60 -9.95
N GLN A 39 0.41 -13.91 -11.24
CA GLN A 39 1.55 -14.66 -11.74
C GLN A 39 2.48 -13.69 -12.47
N VAL A 40 3.71 -13.60 -12.01
CA VAL A 40 4.69 -12.62 -12.49
C VAL A 40 5.81 -13.37 -13.21
N PRO A 41 6.06 -13.07 -14.49
CA PRO A 41 7.24 -13.59 -15.17
C PRO A 41 8.48 -12.93 -14.56
N THR A 42 9.42 -13.74 -14.06
CA THR A 42 10.72 -13.24 -13.59
C THR A 42 11.86 -13.92 -14.36
N PRO A 43 13.06 -13.32 -14.42
CA PRO A 43 14.20 -13.92 -15.09
C PRO A 43 14.60 -15.31 -14.57
N TRP A 44 14.22 -15.65 -13.34
CA TRP A 44 14.58 -16.92 -12.68
C TRP A 44 13.42 -17.94 -12.65
N GLY A 45 12.34 -17.66 -13.37
CA GLY A 45 11.15 -18.51 -13.45
C GLY A 45 9.86 -17.77 -13.13
N PRO A 46 8.70 -18.40 -13.35
CA PRO A 46 7.42 -17.81 -12.96
C PRO A 46 7.35 -17.70 -11.44
N ALA A 47 6.90 -16.55 -10.97
CA ALA A 47 6.63 -16.30 -9.57
C ALA A 47 5.13 -16.11 -9.35
N THR A 48 4.68 -16.37 -8.13
CA THR A 48 3.30 -16.10 -7.70
C THR A 48 3.33 -15.13 -6.54
N GLY A 49 2.54 -14.07 -6.65
CA GLY A 49 2.35 -13.11 -5.58
C GLY A 49 0.91 -13.05 -5.12
N GLU A 50 0.70 -12.82 -3.83
CA GLU A 50 -0.61 -12.48 -3.27
C GLU A 50 -0.52 -11.23 -2.42
N THR A 51 -1.41 -10.26 -2.64
CA THR A 51 -1.53 -9.06 -1.83
C THR A 51 -2.93 -9.00 -1.24
N ALA A 52 -3.03 -8.99 0.08
CA ALA A 52 -4.29 -8.68 0.77
C ALA A 52 -4.28 -7.21 1.20
N LEU A 53 -5.27 -6.46 0.73
CA LEU A 53 -5.53 -5.07 1.07
C LEU A 53 -6.70 -5.02 2.06
N MET A 54 -6.43 -4.58 3.29
CA MET A 54 -7.41 -4.60 4.38
C MET A 54 -8.20 -3.27 4.45
N PRO A 55 -9.46 -3.27 4.93
CA PRO A 55 -10.27 -2.06 5.02
C PRO A 55 -9.67 -0.94 5.89
N ASP A 56 -8.78 -1.29 6.82
CA ASP A 56 -8.14 -0.36 7.74
C ASP A 56 -6.84 0.26 7.18
N GLY A 57 -6.54 0.03 5.90
CA GLY A 57 -5.36 0.57 5.23
C GLY A 57 -4.09 -0.26 5.46
N ARG A 58 -4.17 -1.43 6.10
CA ARG A 58 -3.03 -2.36 6.20
C ARG A 58 -2.96 -3.31 5.01
N PHE A 59 -1.76 -3.80 4.72
CA PHE A 59 -1.58 -4.86 3.73
C PHE A 59 -0.68 -5.99 4.24
N THR A 60 -0.85 -7.14 3.60
CA THR A 60 0.14 -8.22 3.58
C THR A 60 0.40 -8.60 2.14
N LYS A 61 1.66 -8.82 1.77
CA LYS A 61 2.07 -9.24 0.43
C LYS A 61 2.97 -10.45 0.53
N THR A 62 2.74 -11.48 -0.27
CA THR A 62 3.64 -12.62 -0.39
C THR A 62 4.14 -12.73 -1.81
N PHE A 63 5.34 -13.28 -1.97
CA PHE A 63 5.91 -13.58 -3.27
C PHE A 63 6.69 -14.89 -3.21
N ARG A 64 6.43 -15.79 -4.15
CA ARG A 64 7.11 -17.08 -4.25
C ARG A 64 7.73 -17.24 -5.63
N ALA A 65 9.04 -17.45 -5.67
CA ALA A 65 9.80 -17.73 -6.88
C ALA A 65 10.76 -18.90 -6.61
N GLY A 66 10.43 -20.09 -7.10
CA GLY A 66 11.17 -21.31 -6.77
C GLY A 66 11.17 -21.58 -5.26
N GLN A 67 12.36 -21.66 -4.65
CA GLN A 67 12.53 -21.85 -3.20
C GLN A 67 12.45 -20.55 -2.40
N VAL A 68 12.51 -19.39 -3.06
CA VAL A 68 12.39 -18.09 -2.40
C VAL A 68 10.93 -17.83 -2.08
N PHE A 69 10.66 -17.49 -0.82
CA PHE A 69 9.38 -17.00 -0.36
C PHE A 69 9.63 -15.71 0.41
N THR A 70 8.93 -14.63 0.07
CA THR A 70 8.95 -13.39 0.85
C THR A 70 7.57 -13.03 1.35
N TRP A 71 7.53 -12.30 2.45
CA TRP A 71 6.32 -11.82 3.09
C TRP A 71 6.52 -10.41 3.63
N ASP A 72 5.74 -9.45 3.14
CA ASP A 72 5.79 -8.06 3.55
C ASP A 72 4.50 -7.66 4.26
N THR A 73 4.64 -6.77 5.24
CA THR A 73 3.49 -6.13 5.90
C THR A 73 3.71 -4.63 6.05
N GLY A 74 2.61 -3.89 6.14
CA GLY A 74 2.67 -2.46 6.35
C GLY A 74 1.33 -1.79 6.10
N VAL A 75 1.38 -0.54 5.66
CA VAL A 75 0.20 0.25 5.30
C VAL A 75 0.22 0.60 3.82
N TYR A 76 -0.96 0.83 3.25
CA TYR A 76 -1.09 1.22 1.86
C TYR A 76 -2.02 2.42 1.71
N THR A 77 -1.78 3.18 0.64
CA THR A 77 -2.69 4.21 0.15
C THR A 77 -3.00 3.95 -1.32
N VAL A 78 -4.19 4.36 -1.76
CA VAL A 78 -4.61 4.22 -3.15
C VAL A 78 -4.84 5.61 -3.71
N GLY A 79 -4.20 5.90 -4.84
CA GLY A 79 -4.47 7.08 -5.63
C GLY A 79 -5.06 6.72 -6.99
N SER A 80 -5.21 7.73 -7.84
CA SER A 80 -5.70 7.53 -9.20
C SER A 80 -4.68 6.73 -10.03
N GLY A 81 -4.95 5.42 -10.18
CA GLY A 81 -4.13 4.49 -10.98
C GLY A 81 -2.84 4.01 -10.32
N TYR A 82 -2.70 4.14 -8.99
CA TYR A 82 -1.56 3.57 -8.26
C TYR A 82 -1.91 3.15 -6.83
N ILE A 83 -1.12 2.21 -6.31
CA ILE A 83 -1.10 1.81 -4.90
C ILE A 83 0.30 2.10 -4.38
N HIS A 84 0.40 2.88 -3.31
CA HIS A 84 1.64 3.09 -2.58
C HIS A 84 1.65 2.23 -1.34
N PHE A 85 2.74 1.50 -1.12
CA PHE A 85 2.96 0.63 0.03
C PHE A 85 4.09 1.18 0.89
N ASP A 86 3.83 1.42 2.16
CA ASP A 86 4.85 1.68 3.17
C ASP A 86 5.10 0.39 3.95
N ILE A 87 6.24 -0.25 3.67
CA ILE A 87 6.60 -1.57 4.20
C ILE A 87 7.21 -1.38 5.58
N THR A 88 6.55 -1.94 6.59
CA THR A 88 6.98 -1.89 7.99
C THR A 88 7.80 -3.11 8.37
N ASP A 89 7.44 -4.28 7.85
CA ASP A 89 8.16 -5.53 8.10
C ASP A 89 8.24 -6.39 6.84
N HIS A 90 9.24 -7.28 6.81
CA HIS A 90 9.49 -8.21 5.70
C HIS A 90 10.11 -9.51 6.20
N GLU A 91 9.84 -10.62 5.54
CA GLU A 91 10.55 -11.88 5.74
C GLU A 91 10.97 -12.48 4.39
N PRO A 92 12.05 -13.27 4.33
CA PRO A 92 12.95 -13.59 5.44
C PRO A 92 13.96 -12.47 5.68
N LYS A 93 14.40 -12.27 6.93
CA LYS A 93 15.55 -11.39 7.23
C LYS A 93 16.89 -11.94 6.72
N TRP A 94 16.98 -13.27 6.56
CA TRP A 94 18.18 -13.98 6.14
C TRP A 94 17.82 -15.09 5.14
N TYR A 95 18.60 -15.22 4.07
CA TYR A 95 18.46 -16.29 3.09
C TYR A 95 19.85 -16.83 2.74
N ASN A 96 20.06 -18.14 2.86
CA ASN A 96 21.35 -18.81 2.62
C ASN A 96 22.55 -18.15 3.34
N GLY A 97 22.36 -17.75 4.59
CA GLY A 97 23.40 -17.11 5.41
C GLY A 97 23.67 -15.63 5.09
N VAL A 98 22.96 -15.05 4.11
CA VAL A 98 23.08 -13.63 3.73
C VAL A 98 21.89 -12.85 4.29
N ARG A 99 22.17 -11.68 4.88
CA ARG A 99 21.11 -10.77 5.34
C ARG A 99 20.44 -10.12 4.14
N MET A 100 19.12 -10.20 4.08
CA MET A 100 18.34 -9.57 3.03
C MET A 100 18.24 -8.06 3.28
N HIS A 101 18.47 -7.27 2.24
CA HIS A 101 18.15 -5.84 2.23
C HIS A 101 16.81 -5.69 1.52
N TRP A 102 15.87 -4.99 2.17
CA TRP A 102 14.53 -4.80 1.63
C TRP A 102 14.21 -3.33 1.44
N VAL A 103 13.39 -3.04 0.43
CA VAL A 103 12.86 -1.71 0.19
C VAL A 103 11.90 -1.32 1.31
N LYS A 104 11.87 -0.03 1.65
CA LYS A 104 10.95 0.49 2.69
C LYS A 104 9.59 0.89 2.12
N SER A 105 9.50 1.07 0.80
CA SER A 105 8.26 1.38 0.13
C SER A 105 8.29 0.91 -1.32
N GLU A 106 7.11 0.72 -1.89
CA GLU A 106 6.88 0.31 -3.27
C GLU A 106 5.70 1.09 -3.83
N THR A 107 5.71 1.40 -5.13
CA THR A 107 4.53 1.94 -5.82
C THR A 107 4.20 1.07 -7.01
N VAL A 108 3.00 0.51 -7.03
CA VAL A 108 2.48 -0.26 -8.15
C VAL A 108 1.45 0.59 -8.88
N PHE A 109 1.69 0.83 -10.17
CA PHE A 109 0.70 1.46 -11.03
C PHE A 109 -0.26 0.40 -11.54
N PHE A 110 -1.53 0.76 -11.70
CA PHE A 110 -2.53 -0.19 -12.17
C PHE A 110 -3.61 0.47 -13.03
N GLN A 111 -4.23 -0.37 -13.85
CA GLN A 111 -5.48 -0.08 -14.53
C GLN A 111 -6.46 -1.22 -14.23
N MET A 112 -7.66 -0.87 -13.76
CA MET A 112 -8.75 -1.85 -13.67
C MET A 112 -9.20 -2.20 -15.09
N VAL A 113 -9.18 -3.50 -15.41
CA VAL A 113 -9.71 -4.03 -16.69
C VAL A 113 -11.06 -4.74 -16.49
N GLY A 114 -11.44 -5.00 -15.24
CA GLY A 114 -12.74 -5.52 -14.82
C GLY A 114 -12.90 -5.38 -13.30
N PRO A 115 -14.02 -5.83 -12.71
CA PRO A 115 -14.26 -5.71 -11.26
C PRO A 115 -13.27 -6.52 -10.42
N ASP A 116 -12.76 -7.63 -10.97
CA ASP A 116 -11.89 -8.59 -10.29
C ASP A 116 -10.53 -8.75 -11.00
N GLN A 117 -10.16 -7.81 -11.87
CA GLN A 117 -8.93 -7.91 -12.65
C GLN A 117 -8.27 -6.54 -12.82
N MET A 118 -6.97 -6.50 -12.54
CA MET A 118 -6.11 -5.33 -12.73
C MET A 118 -4.90 -5.68 -13.58
N LEU A 119 -4.55 -4.79 -14.51
CA LEU A 119 -3.25 -4.77 -15.17
C LEU A 119 -2.32 -3.90 -14.34
N CYS A 120 -1.23 -4.48 -13.85
CA CYS A 120 -0.26 -3.83 -12.97
C CYS A 120 1.04 -3.55 -13.71
N GLU A 121 1.73 -2.51 -13.26
CA GLU A 121 3.04 -2.10 -13.75
C GLU A 121 3.91 -1.60 -12.60
N ASP A 122 5.10 -2.16 -12.49
CA ASP A 122 6.21 -1.56 -11.75
C ASP A 122 7.04 -0.74 -12.72
N ARG A 123 7.02 0.58 -12.56
CA ARG A 123 7.75 1.51 -13.43
C ARG A 123 9.25 1.55 -13.17
N ILE A 124 9.73 1.02 -12.04
CA ILE A 124 11.15 0.95 -11.74
C ILE A 124 11.79 -0.20 -12.53
N THR A 125 11.18 -1.38 -12.50
CA THR A 125 11.69 -2.54 -13.24
C THR A 125 11.14 -2.65 -14.67
N GLY A 126 10.09 -1.92 -15.00
CA GLY A 126 9.35 -2.05 -16.26
C GLY A 126 8.47 -3.30 -16.33
N SER A 127 8.36 -4.04 -15.23
CA SER A 127 7.60 -5.30 -15.18
C SER A 127 6.10 -5.03 -15.27
N ARG A 128 5.40 -5.87 -16.02
CA ARG A 128 3.94 -5.83 -16.18
C ARG A 128 3.33 -7.19 -15.90
N TRP A 129 2.24 -7.22 -15.15
CA TRP A 129 1.54 -8.45 -14.80
C TRP A 129 0.06 -8.21 -14.61
N GLN A 130 -0.72 -9.30 -14.61
CA GLN A 130 -2.14 -9.24 -14.28
C GLN A 130 -2.34 -9.77 -12.87
N ALA A 131 -3.17 -9.07 -12.09
CA ALA A 131 -3.64 -9.56 -10.80
C ALA A 131 -5.15 -9.74 -10.82
N TYR A 132 -5.59 -10.80 -10.15
CA TYR A 132 -6.98 -11.22 -10.08
C TYR A 132 -7.43 -11.27 -8.65
N ARG A 133 -8.65 -10.82 -8.38
CA ARG A 133 -9.24 -10.93 -7.06
C ARG A 133 -9.54 -12.39 -6.75
N VAL A 134 -9.08 -12.87 -5.61
CA VAL A 134 -9.41 -14.20 -5.10
C VAL A 134 -10.79 -14.13 -4.45
N ARG A 135 -11.67 -15.06 -4.81
CA ARG A 135 -13.02 -15.23 -4.26
C ARG A 135 -13.04 -16.33 -3.22
#